data_AF-A0A4Q7YGV4-F1
#
_entry.id   AF-A0A4Q7YGV4-F1
#
_cell.length_a   1.000
_cell.length_b   1.000
_cell.length_c   1.000
_cell.angle_alpha   90.00
_cell.angle_beta   90.00
_cell.angle_gamma   90.00
#
_symmetry.space_group_name_H-M   'P 1'
#
loop_
_entity.id
_entity.type
_entity.pdbx_description
1 polymer ?
#
loop_
_entity_poly.entity_id
_entity_poly.type
_entity_poly.pdbx_seq_one_letter_code
_entity_poly.pdbx_strand_id
1 'polypeptide(L)'
;MPVSFLSNEQRENYGRYTGVPSLDDLARYFHLDDADHAVIAKKRGDHNRLGFAVQLSTVRYLGTFLDDPMAVPAVVLHTLAKQLCMNVGEGGLTYSAGEQRWLHATEIRVAYGYVEITEQRAAFRLTRWLYALCWTGTDRPSVLFERATTWLVMHKVLLPGCTTLERYIARLRSRVEERLWRSLADGIGKEQQTKLEDLLAVPAGSRGSQLDRLRTGPVTVSGPSLIEALLRLRSVRELRIKLPPATHIPAVRIAALARFAGAAKASAVLRLPNPRRLATLVAFVYCLEATALDDALEVLEGLLRDLFGDAVKADKKSRLRTLKDLDQAAATLAIACRMLIDPELRDAEVRWRLFEVIHHRCGFPVQNLTKSRASSYFRY
;
A
#
# COMPACT_ATOMS: atom_id res chain seq x y z
N MET A 1 4.79 29.77 4.60
CA MET A 1 3.91 29.12 5.60
C MET A 1 4.75 28.18 6.45
N PRO A 2 4.76 28.28 7.79
CA PRO A 2 5.35 27.23 8.62
C PRO A 2 4.58 25.93 8.36
N VAL A 3 5.27 24.90 7.89
CA VAL A 3 4.69 23.56 7.71
C VAL A 3 4.67 22.93 9.10
N SER A 4 3.70 23.33 9.92
CA SER A 4 3.43 22.73 11.22
C SER A 4 2.76 21.38 10.97
N PHE A 5 3.49 20.29 11.17
CA PHE A 5 2.94 18.93 11.07
C PHE A 5 2.97 18.17 12.40
N LEU A 6 3.66 18.71 13.41
CA LEU A 6 3.63 18.20 14.77
C LEU A 6 2.47 18.82 15.56
N SER A 7 1.93 18.05 16.52
CA SER A 7 1.02 18.58 17.53
C SER A 7 1.76 19.51 18.49
N ASN A 8 1.03 20.35 19.23
CA ASN A 8 1.64 21.21 20.25
C ASN A 8 2.34 20.39 21.33
N GLU A 9 1.70 19.30 21.77
CA GLU A 9 2.27 18.34 22.72
C GLU A 9 3.59 17.75 22.20
N GLN A 10 3.66 17.33 20.93
CA GLN A 10 4.91 16.82 20.35
C GLN A 10 6.03 17.86 20.35
N ARG A 11 5.71 19.15 20.17
CA ARG A 11 6.70 20.24 20.24
C ARG A 11 7.16 20.52 21.66
N GLU A 12 6.23 20.50 22.61
CA GLU A 12 6.50 20.75 24.02
C GLU A 12 7.34 19.62 24.63
N ASN A 13 7.13 18.40 24.17
CA ASN A 13 7.83 17.20 24.61
C ASN A 13 9.23 17.04 23.99
N TYR A 14 9.48 17.67 22.85
CA TYR A 14 10.74 17.49 22.11
C TYR A 14 11.94 18.06 22.89
N GLY A 15 12.93 17.21 23.14
CA GLY A 15 14.15 17.59 23.88
C GLY A 15 13.91 17.90 25.35
N ARG A 16 12.81 17.41 25.94
CA ARG A 16 12.45 17.62 27.36
C ARG A 16 12.08 16.31 28.04
N TYR A 17 12.09 16.33 29.37
CA TYR A 17 11.55 15.24 30.18
C TYR A 17 10.02 15.27 30.13
N THR A 18 9.41 14.27 29.50
CA THR A 18 7.94 14.10 29.41
C THR A 18 7.33 13.37 30.60
N GLY A 19 8.16 13.01 31.58
CA GLY A 19 7.81 12.24 32.76
C GLY A 19 9.07 11.81 33.51
N VAL A 20 8.86 10.99 34.54
CA VAL A 20 9.98 10.37 35.29
C VAL A 20 10.58 9.24 34.43
N PRO A 21 11.91 9.22 34.20
CA PRO A 21 12.56 8.12 33.49
C PRO A 21 12.29 6.78 34.15
N SER A 22 12.12 5.73 33.36
CA SER A 22 11.92 4.38 33.87
C SER A 22 13.19 3.86 34.57
N LEU A 23 13.07 2.76 35.33
CA LEU A 23 14.24 2.12 35.95
C LEU A 23 15.26 1.66 34.90
N ASP A 24 14.79 1.17 33.75
CA ASP A 24 15.66 0.77 32.64
C ASP A 24 16.37 1.98 32.03
N ASP A 25 15.69 3.12 31.90
CA ASP A 25 16.30 4.37 31.43
C ASP A 25 17.37 4.86 32.41
N LEU A 26 17.10 4.82 33.72
CA LEU A 26 18.06 5.19 34.75
C LEU A 26 19.31 4.31 34.70
N ALA A 27 19.14 3.00 34.57
CA ALA A 27 20.26 2.06 34.45
C ALA A 27 21.07 2.29 33.16
N ARG A 28 20.43 2.70 32.07
CA ARG A 28 21.07 2.82 30.75
C ARG A 28 21.74 4.17 30.50
N TYR A 29 21.07 5.27 30.83
CA TYR A 29 21.51 6.62 30.43
C TYR A 29 22.07 7.44 31.59
N PHE A 30 21.71 7.09 32.84
CA PHE A 30 22.08 7.83 34.05
C PHE A 30 23.11 7.10 34.91
N HIS A 31 23.61 5.95 34.45
CA HIS A 31 24.75 5.30 35.07
C HIS A 31 26.06 6.02 34.70
N LEU A 32 26.89 6.28 35.71
CA LEU A 32 28.22 6.85 35.57
C LEU A 32 29.26 5.73 35.63
N ASP A 33 30.05 5.59 34.58
CA ASP A 33 31.15 4.63 34.55
C ASP A 33 32.44 5.22 35.17
N ASP A 34 33.50 4.42 35.25
CA ASP A 34 34.78 4.86 35.85
C ASP A 34 35.40 6.06 35.10
N ALA A 35 35.19 6.14 33.78
CA ALA A 35 35.68 7.26 32.98
C ALA A 35 34.89 8.54 33.29
N ASP A 36 33.57 8.43 33.44
CA ASP A 36 32.69 9.50 33.88
C ASP A 36 33.12 10.02 35.25
N HIS A 37 33.33 9.11 36.21
CA HIS A 37 33.81 9.44 37.55
C HIS A 37 35.15 10.17 37.52
N ALA A 38 36.11 9.72 36.69
CA ALA A 38 37.41 10.35 36.55
C ALA A 38 37.32 11.78 35.97
N VAL A 39 36.39 12.04 35.04
CA VAL A 39 36.15 13.39 34.49
C VAL A 39 35.44 14.28 35.50
N ILE A 40 34.43 13.75 36.20
CA ILE A 40 33.64 14.48 37.20
C ILE A 40 34.49 14.85 38.42
N ALA A 41 35.38 13.96 38.89
CA ALA A 41 36.22 14.21 40.07
C ALA A 41 37.10 15.47 39.92
N LYS A 42 37.47 15.83 38.68
CA LYS A 42 38.26 17.04 38.34
C LYS A 42 37.48 18.34 38.55
N LYS A 43 36.15 18.30 38.69
CA LYS A 43 35.33 19.50 38.90
C LYS A 43 35.44 19.98 40.35
N ARG A 44 35.56 21.30 40.50
CA ARG A 44 35.70 21.94 41.81
C ARG A 44 34.34 22.15 42.47
N GLY A 45 34.16 21.58 43.64
CA GLY A 45 32.94 21.75 44.44
C GLY A 45 31.81 20.82 44.01
N ASP A 46 30.98 20.49 44.99
CA ASP A 46 29.96 19.46 44.86
C ASP A 46 28.85 19.83 43.86
N HIS A 47 28.44 21.10 43.84
CA HIS A 47 27.46 21.61 42.87
C HIS A 47 27.93 21.45 41.41
N ASN A 48 29.22 21.65 41.13
CA ASN A 48 29.77 21.50 39.78
C ASN A 48 29.92 20.03 39.37
N ARG A 49 30.27 19.15 40.31
CA ARG A 49 30.35 17.70 40.08
C ARG A 49 28.98 17.12 39.74
N LEU A 50 27.97 17.44 40.56
CA LEU A 50 26.59 17.04 40.32
C LEU A 50 26.06 17.66 39.02
N GLY A 51 26.31 18.96 38.79
CA GLY A 51 25.87 19.65 37.59
C GLY A 51 26.47 19.12 36.29
N PHE A 52 27.74 18.74 36.30
CA PHE A 52 28.37 18.06 35.17
C PHE A 52 27.72 16.70 34.91
N ALA A 53 27.51 15.89 35.97
CA ALA A 53 26.88 14.58 35.85
C ALA A 53 25.45 14.68 35.28
N VAL A 54 24.66 15.65 35.76
CA VAL A 54 23.29 15.91 35.28
C VAL A 54 23.28 16.30 33.81
N GLN A 55 24.17 17.20 33.38
CA GLN A 55 24.25 17.57 31.97
C GLN A 55 24.66 16.39 31.09
N LEU A 56 25.63 15.59 31.54
CA LEU A 56 26.11 14.42 30.83
C LEU A 56 25.01 13.36 30.64
N SER A 57 24.30 13.02 31.72
CA SER A 57 23.20 12.06 31.64
C SER A 57 22.01 12.60 30.84
N THR A 58 21.74 13.90 30.96
CA THR A 58 20.64 14.54 30.23
C THR A 58 20.90 14.55 28.73
N VAL A 59 22.12 14.85 28.27
CA VAL A 59 22.43 14.79 26.83
C VAL A 59 22.47 13.34 26.31
N ARG A 60 22.79 12.36 27.15
CA ARG A 60 22.67 10.92 26.81
C ARG A 60 21.21 10.49 26.62
N TYR A 61 20.32 10.95 27.49
CA TYR A 61 18.91 10.57 27.50
C TYR A 61 18.09 11.35 26.45
N LEU A 62 18.21 12.67 26.43
CA LEU A 62 17.42 13.56 25.57
C LEU A 62 18.08 13.89 24.23
N GLY A 63 19.40 13.77 24.11
CA GLY A 63 20.15 14.23 22.94
C GLY A 63 20.37 15.75 22.85
N THR A 64 20.03 16.50 23.90
CA THR A 64 20.26 17.94 24.01
C THR A 64 20.56 18.34 25.45
N PHE A 65 21.15 19.52 25.62
CA PHE A 65 21.24 20.18 26.92
C PHE A 65 19.97 21.00 27.19
N LEU A 66 19.63 21.16 28.47
CA LEU A 66 18.53 22.02 28.92
C LEU A 66 19.03 23.45 29.15
N ASP A 67 18.15 24.43 28.93
CA ASP A 67 18.43 25.84 29.23
C ASP A 67 18.70 26.07 30.72
N ASP A 68 17.93 25.39 31.56
CA ASP A 68 18.23 25.18 32.97
C ASP A 68 18.70 23.72 33.18
N PRO A 69 20.01 23.49 33.41
CA PRO A 69 20.55 22.15 33.62
C PRO A 69 19.92 21.38 34.79
N MET A 70 19.32 22.08 35.76
CA MET A 70 18.72 21.47 36.94
C MET A 70 17.22 21.23 36.81
N ALA A 71 16.61 21.62 35.69
CA ALA A 71 15.20 21.34 35.38
C ALA A 71 14.98 19.86 34.96
N VAL A 72 15.39 18.94 35.83
CA VAL A 72 15.29 17.48 35.64
C VAL A 72 14.42 16.86 36.73
N PRO A 73 13.80 15.70 36.50
CA PRO A 73 13.02 15.00 37.53
C PRO A 73 13.86 14.68 38.77
N ALA A 74 13.28 14.83 39.97
CA ALA A 74 14.00 14.64 41.24
C ALA A 74 14.69 13.26 41.36
N VAL A 75 14.10 12.22 40.75
CA VAL A 75 14.67 10.87 40.70
C VAL A 75 16.03 10.85 39.99
N VAL A 76 16.21 11.64 38.93
CA VAL A 76 17.48 11.77 38.22
C VAL A 76 18.55 12.38 39.14
N LEU A 77 18.21 13.48 39.83
CA LEU A 77 19.13 14.13 40.78
C LEU A 77 19.54 13.19 41.90
N HIS A 78 18.59 12.49 42.50
CA HIS A 78 18.86 11.55 43.59
C HIS A 78 19.71 10.37 43.13
N THR A 79 19.44 9.83 41.95
CA THR A 79 20.19 8.70 41.37
C THR A 79 21.66 9.08 41.12
N LEU A 80 21.92 10.27 40.58
CA LEU A 80 23.28 10.75 40.32
C LEU A 80 24.01 11.14 41.60
N ALA A 81 23.33 11.82 42.53
CA ALA A 81 23.91 12.18 43.81
C ALA A 81 24.31 10.92 44.61
N LYS A 82 23.49 9.88 44.58
CA LYS A 82 23.82 8.59 45.20
C LYS A 82 25.06 7.95 44.57
N GLN A 83 25.17 7.94 43.24
CA GLN A 83 26.36 7.41 42.56
C GLN A 83 27.63 8.19 42.89
N LEU A 84 27.52 9.51 43.09
CA LEU A 84 28.65 10.37 43.45
C LEU A 84 28.93 10.41 44.96
N CYS A 85 28.15 9.71 45.79
CA CYS A 85 28.22 9.77 47.26
C CYS A 85 28.01 11.19 47.83
N MET A 86 27.02 11.92 47.29
CA MET A 86 26.73 13.32 47.62
C MET A 86 25.31 13.47 48.15
N ASN A 87 25.09 14.46 49.01
CA ASN A 87 23.74 14.83 49.44
C ASN A 87 23.11 15.78 48.43
N VAL A 88 21.83 15.57 48.10
CA VAL A 88 21.03 16.50 47.29
C VAL A 88 20.68 17.70 48.18
N GLY A 89 21.65 18.59 48.42
CA GLY A 89 21.46 19.87 49.13
C GLY A 89 21.24 21.05 48.17
N GLU A 90 21.03 22.25 48.72
CA GLU A 90 20.64 23.51 48.04
C GLU A 90 21.56 24.01 46.89
N GLY A 91 22.64 23.29 46.56
CA GLY A 91 23.63 23.67 45.55
C GLY A 91 23.15 23.62 44.08
N GLY A 92 21.96 23.08 43.80
CA GLY A 92 21.41 23.06 42.44
C GLY A 92 21.20 24.47 41.87
N LEU A 93 20.66 25.39 42.68
CA LEU A 93 20.46 26.79 42.31
C LEU A 93 21.80 27.50 42.05
N THR A 94 22.84 27.19 42.82
CA THR A 94 24.19 27.73 42.64
C THR A 94 24.80 27.30 41.31
N TYR A 95 24.58 26.05 40.88
CA TYR A 95 25.08 25.56 39.60
C TYR A 95 24.35 26.20 38.41
N SER A 96 23.02 26.27 38.45
CA SER A 96 22.23 26.81 37.35
C SER A 96 22.50 28.29 37.07
N ALA A 97 22.85 29.07 38.10
CA ALA A 97 23.22 30.48 37.98
C ALA A 97 24.67 30.72 37.53
N GLY A 98 25.55 29.72 37.66
CA GLY A 98 26.98 29.86 37.36
C GLY A 98 27.31 29.72 35.87
N GLU A 99 28.32 30.46 35.41
CA GLU A 99 28.81 30.38 34.02
C GLU A 99 29.48 29.03 33.69
N GLN A 100 29.92 28.29 34.71
CA GLN A 100 30.55 26.97 34.56
C GLN A 100 29.67 25.97 33.81
N ARG A 101 28.34 26.14 33.85
CA ARG A 101 27.39 25.29 33.13
C ARG A 101 27.62 25.27 31.61
N TRP A 102 28.09 26.37 31.02
CA TRP A 102 28.38 26.47 29.59
C TRP A 102 29.71 25.82 29.22
N LEU A 103 30.70 25.98 30.10
CA LEU A 103 32.01 25.33 29.97
C LEU A 103 31.86 23.80 30.07
N HIS A 104 31.06 23.32 31.02
CA HIS A 104 30.77 21.89 31.16
C HIS A 104 30.07 21.30 29.94
N ALA A 105 29.07 21.99 29.37
CA ALA A 105 28.42 21.52 28.15
C ALA A 105 29.42 21.41 26.98
N THR A 106 30.34 22.38 26.86
CA THR A 106 31.41 22.35 25.85
C THR A 106 32.38 21.20 26.10
N GLU A 107 32.80 21.00 27.34
CA GLU A 107 33.69 19.91 27.71
C GLU A 107 33.07 18.53 27.49
N ILE A 108 31.78 18.37 27.85
CA ILE A 108 31.03 17.14 27.59
C ILE A 108 31.00 16.84 26.10
N ARG A 109 30.78 17.86 25.25
CA ARG A 109 30.77 17.67 23.81
C ARG A 109 32.10 17.15 23.29
N VAL A 110 33.20 17.74 23.72
CA VAL A 110 34.55 17.35 23.29
C VAL A 110 34.93 15.97 23.83
N ALA A 111 34.74 15.74 25.13
CA ALA A 111 35.16 14.49 25.79
C ALA A 111 34.35 13.27 25.35
N TYR A 112 33.04 13.44 25.10
CA TYR A 112 32.14 12.33 24.77
C TYR A 112 31.76 12.25 23.28
N GLY A 113 32.29 13.16 22.46
CA GLY A 113 32.14 13.14 21.00
C GLY A 113 30.76 13.58 20.51
N TYR A 114 30.12 14.54 21.18
CA TYR A 114 28.88 15.15 20.70
C TYR A 114 29.16 16.28 19.72
N VAL A 115 28.44 16.26 18.60
CA VAL A 115 28.59 17.22 17.51
C VAL A 115 27.33 18.05 17.32
N GLU A 116 27.48 19.29 16.86
CA GLU A 116 26.32 20.09 16.46
C GLU A 116 25.80 19.67 15.10
N ILE A 117 24.49 19.81 14.88
CA ILE A 117 23.90 19.59 13.56
C ILE A 117 24.45 20.53 12.47
N THR A 118 25.04 21.66 12.87
CA THR A 118 25.70 22.64 11.98
C THR A 118 26.97 22.07 11.36
N GLU A 119 27.54 21.01 11.94
CA GLU A 119 28.70 20.34 11.39
C GLU A 119 28.37 19.69 10.04
N GLN A 120 29.14 20.06 9.02
CA GLN A 120 28.89 19.67 7.63
C GLN A 120 28.79 18.16 7.42
N ARG A 121 29.61 17.37 8.13
CA ARG A 121 29.60 15.90 8.01
C ARG A 121 28.32 15.29 8.59
N ALA A 122 27.90 15.75 9.77
CA ALA A 122 26.67 15.31 10.42
C ALA A 122 25.44 15.70 9.58
N ALA A 123 25.37 16.97 9.16
CA ALA A 123 24.31 17.48 8.30
C ALA A 123 24.22 16.70 6.98
N PHE A 124 25.36 16.42 6.32
CA PHE A 124 25.39 15.66 5.07
C PHE A 124 24.88 14.23 5.25
N ARG A 125 25.32 13.53 6.31
CA ARG A 125 24.88 12.16 6.60
C ARG A 125 23.38 12.09 6.88
N LEU A 126 22.86 13.00 7.71
CA LEU A 126 21.42 13.12 7.98
C LEU A 126 20.65 13.41 6.69
N THR A 127 21.11 14.37 5.89
CA THR A 127 20.48 14.74 4.61
C THR A 127 20.38 13.52 3.70
N ARG A 128 21.50 12.82 3.50
CA ARG A 128 21.58 11.66 2.60
C ARG A 128 20.65 10.54 3.06
N TRP A 129 20.63 10.26 4.36
CA TRP A 129 19.79 9.22 4.94
C TRP A 129 18.30 9.55 4.82
N LEU A 130 17.88 10.75 5.24
CA LEU A 130 16.48 11.19 5.09
C LEU A 130 16.05 11.30 3.63
N TYR A 131 16.96 11.71 2.74
CA TYR A 131 16.69 11.77 1.31
C TYR A 131 16.34 10.39 0.75
N ALA A 132 17.12 9.36 1.12
CA ALA A 132 16.85 7.99 0.72
C ALA A 132 15.46 7.54 1.21
N LEU A 133 15.14 7.77 2.49
CA LEU A 133 13.82 7.46 3.05
C LEU A 133 12.68 8.17 2.30
N CYS A 134 12.84 9.45 1.99
CA CYS A 134 11.84 10.22 1.25
C CYS A 134 11.70 9.76 -0.22
N TRP A 135 12.79 9.31 -0.84
CA TRP A 135 12.80 8.83 -2.22
C TRP A 135 12.12 7.47 -2.35
N THR A 136 12.40 6.55 -1.43
CA THR A 136 11.86 5.17 -1.46
C THR A 136 10.50 5.03 -0.81
N GLY A 137 10.14 5.92 0.13
CA GLY A 137 8.92 5.82 0.94
C GLY A 137 7.92 6.94 0.71
N THR A 138 6.78 6.79 1.37
CA THR A 138 5.70 7.80 1.45
C THR A 138 5.35 8.10 2.91
N ASP A 139 6.35 8.06 3.79
CA ASP A 139 6.19 8.28 5.22
C ASP A 139 5.60 9.67 5.50
N ARG A 140 4.76 9.73 6.55
CA ARG A 140 4.24 11.00 7.06
C ARG A 140 5.40 11.83 7.62
N PRO A 141 5.36 13.17 7.51
CA PRO A 141 6.44 14.01 8.01
C PRO A 141 6.69 13.86 9.52
N SER A 142 5.67 13.53 10.33
CA SER A 142 5.84 13.21 11.76
C SER A 142 6.73 11.98 11.98
N VAL A 143 6.52 10.90 11.22
CA VAL A 143 7.34 9.69 11.29
C VAL A 143 8.79 9.98 10.87
N LEU A 144 8.99 10.82 9.85
CA LEU A 144 10.33 11.26 9.45
C LEU A 144 11.01 12.08 10.53
N PHE A 145 10.25 12.87 11.30
CA PHE A 145 10.75 13.65 12.43
C PHE A 145 11.19 12.78 13.59
N GLU A 146 10.39 11.79 13.98
CA GLU A 146 10.75 10.81 15.02
C GLU A 146 11.99 10.00 14.61
N ARG A 147 12.04 9.55 13.36
CA ARG A 147 13.20 8.86 12.78
C ARG A 147 14.44 9.75 12.78
N ALA A 148 14.32 11.02 12.39
CA ALA A 148 15.43 11.96 12.43
C ALA A 148 15.93 12.20 13.86
N THR A 149 15.01 12.36 14.82
CA THR A 149 15.33 12.53 16.25
C THR A 149 16.13 11.33 16.76
N THR A 150 15.64 10.12 16.48
CA THR A 150 16.33 8.87 16.86
C THR A 150 17.72 8.79 16.22
N TRP A 151 17.83 9.12 14.93
CA TRP A 151 19.09 9.11 14.21
C TRP A 151 20.10 10.09 14.83
N LEU A 152 19.67 11.30 15.19
CA LEU A 152 20.51 12.33 15.80
C LEU A 152 21.06 11.84 17.15
N VAL A 153 20.20 11.33 18.03
CA VAL A 153 20.60 10.79 19.33
C VAL A 153 21.60 9.63 19.17
N MET A 154 21.30 8.66 18.30
CA MET A 154 22.17 7.50 18.06
C MET A 154 23.56 7.89 17.53
N HIS A 155 23.67 8.97 16.76
CA HIS A 155 24.93 9.42 16.18
C HIS A 155 25.60 10.53 17.00
N LYS A 156 25.15 10.77 18.24
CA LYS A 156 25.63 11.84 19.14
C LYS A 156 25.60 13.23 18.49
N VAL A 157 24.63 13.47 17.62
CA VAL A 157 24.36 14.79 17.05
C VAL A 157 23.34 15.49 17.94
N LEU A 158 23.69 16.66 18.46
CA LEU A 158 22.81 17.42 19.33
C LEU A 158 21.51 17.78 18.60
N LEU A 159 20.38 17.57 19.27
CA LEU A 159 19.07 17.90 18.73
C LEU A 159 18.98 19.41 18.47
N PRO A 160 18.66 19.85 17.23
CA PRO A 160 18.33 21.24 16.98
C PRO A 160 16.98 21.58 17.59
N GLY A 161 16.65 22.88 17.70
CA GLY A 161 15.30 23.30 18.07
C GLY A 161 14.21 22.65 17.18
N CYS A 162 13.07 22.31 17.77
CA CYS A 162 11.99 21.56 17.10
C CYS A 162 11.59 22.16 15.74
N THR A 163 11.40 23.48 15.68
CA THR A 163 11.01 24.19 14.46
C THR A 163 12.09 24.15 13.37
N THR A 164 13.36 24.06 13.76
CA THR A 164 14.49 23.90 12.84
C THR A 164 14.44 22.53 12.17
N LEU A 165 14.21 21.46 12.95
CA LEU A 165 14.09 20.10 12.41
C LEU A 165 12.82 19.93 11.55
N GLU A 166 11.67 20.44 11.98
CA GLU A 166 10.43 20.41 11.19
C GLU A 166 10.63 21.07 9.81
N ARG A 167 11.20 22.28 9.79
CA ARG A 167 11.46 23.02 8.56
C ARG A 167 12.50 22.34 7.69
N TYR A 168 13.52 21.73 8.29
CA TYR A 168 14.53 20.98 7.57
C TYR A 168 13.92 19.77 6.84
N ILE A 169 13.09 18.98 7.53
CA ILE A 169 12.39 17.84 6.95
C ILE A 169 11.41 18.29 5.86
N ALA A 170 10.64 19.34 6.11
CA ALA A 170 9.69 19.89 5.12
C ALA A 170 10.42 20.29 3.83
N ARG A 171 11.53 21.04 3.93
CA ARG A 171 12.35 21.46 2.78
C ARG A 171 12.91 20.26 2.03
N LEU A 172 13.44 19.27 2.74
CA LEU A 172 14.00 18.07 2.13
C LEU A 172 12.94 17.28 1.38
N ARG A 173 11.75 17.08 1.96
CA ARG A 173 10.62 16.42 1.32
C ARG A 173 10.18 17.17 0.05
N SER A 174 10.01 18.49 0.11
CA SER A 174 9.66 19.29 -1.06
C SER A 174 10.70 19.13 -2.18
N ARG A 175 12.00 19.14 -1.85
CA ARG A 175 13.07 18.92 -2.83
C ARG A 175 12.99 17.54 -3.50
N VAL A 176 12.69 16.50 -2.73
CA VAL A 176 12.51 15.12 -3.23
C VAL A 176 11.29 15.03 -4.13
N GLU A 177 10.17 15.64 -3.71
CA GLU A 177 8.93 15.70 -4.48
C GLU A 177 9.10 16.44 -5.80
N GLU A 178 9.75 17.59 -5.81
CA GLU A 178 10.02 18.31 -7.05
C GLU A 178 10.93 17.53 -8.00
N ARG A 179 11.95 16.83 -7.48
CA ARG A 179 12.76 15.94 -8.31
C ARG A 179 11.89 14.86 -8.93
N LEU A 180 11.05 14.21 -8.13
CA LEU A 180 10.13 13.17 -8.62
C LEU A 180 9.22 13.72 -9.73
N TRP A 181 8.64 14.90 -9.55
CA TRP A 181 7.74 15.48 -10.55
C TRP A 181 8.48 15.80 -11.86
N ARG A 182 9.66 16.43 -11.76
CA ARG A 182 10.50 16.71 -12.93
C ARG A 182 10.89 15.41 -13.64
N SER A 183 11.29 14.40 -12.88
CA SER A 183 11.65 13.07 -13.37
C SER A 183 10.53 12.32 -14.08
N LEU A 184 9.26 12.54 -13.69
CA LEU A 184 8.10 11.94 -14.35
C LEU A 184 7.61 12.75 -15.57
N ALA A 185 7.80 14.07 -15.52
CA ALA A 185 7.50 14.95 -16.63
C ALA A 185 8.58 14.90 -17.73
N ASP A 186 9.77 14.42 -17.39
CA ASP A 186 10.88 14.28 -18.33
C ASP A 186 10.53 13.30 -19.45
N GLY A 187 10.74 13.71 -20.70
CA GLY A 187 10.36 12.92 -21.89
C GLY A 187 8.91 13.05 -22.34
N ILE A 188 8.05 13.84 -21.66
CA ILE A 188 6.70 14.13 -22.12
C ILE A 188 6.69 15.31 -23.09
N GLY A 189 6.31 15.07 -24.34
CA GLY A 189 6.22 16.11 -25.38
C GLY A 189 5.05 17.07 -25.14
N LYS A 190 5.09 18.25 -25.78
CA LYS A 190 4.03 19.27 -25.66
C LYS A 190 2.64 18.74 -26.07
N GLU A 191 2.56 17.96 -27.14
CA GLU A 191 1.31 17.36 -27.58
C GLU A 191 0.72 16.38 -26.55
N GLN A 192 1.58 15.57 -25.93
CA GLN A 192 1.17 14.64 -24.88
C GLN A 192 0.73 15.41 -23.63
N GLN A 193 1.41 16.49 -23.29
CA GLN A 193 1.01 17.37 -22.20
C GLN A 193 -0.39 17.94 -22.44
N THR A 194 -0.68 18.46 -23.64
CA THR A 194 -2.02 18.95 -23.98
C THR A 194 -3.07 17.85 -23.82
N LYS A 195 -2.82 16.65 -24.37
CA LYS A 195 -3.74 15.51 -24.23
C LYS A 195 -3.99 15.13 -22.77
N LEU A 196 -2.96 15.16 -21.92
CA LEU A 196 -3.10 14.89 -20.49
C LEU A 196 -3.90 15.98 -19.78
N GLU A 197 -3.70 17.25 -20.13
CA GLU A 197 -4.45 18.37 -19.56
C GLU A 197 -5.91 18.38 -20.01
N ASP A 198 -6.19 17.99 -21.25
CA ASP A 198 -7.54 17.83 -21.80
C ASP A 198 -8.36 16.77 -21.03
N LEU A 199 -7.68 15.81 -20.37
CA LEU A 199 -8.36 14.85 -19.49
C LEU A 199 -9.10 15.53 -18.34
N LEU A 200 -8.61 16.68 -17.88
CA LEU A 200 -9.19 17.46 -16.78
C LEU A 200 -10.34 18.35 -17.22
N ALA A 201 -10.48 18.60 -18.52
CA ALA A 201 -11.55 19.44 -19.05
C ALA A 201 -12.91 18.73 -18.92
N VAL A 202 -13.95 19.51 -18.63
CA VAL A 202 -15.35 19.04 -18.65
C VAL A 202 -15.98 19.53 -19.95
N PRO A 203 -16.32 18.62 -20.89
CA PRO A 203 -16.98 19.00 -22.13
C PRO A 203 -18.35 19.65 -21.87
N ALA A 204 -18.75 20.60 -22.74
CA ALA A 204 -20.06 21.23 -22.67
C ALA A 204 -21.17 20.17 -22.72
N GLY A 205 -22.09 20.21 -21.76
CA GLY A 205 -23.19 19.24 -21.63
C GLY A 205 -22.83 17.93 -20.91
N SER A 206 -21.57 17.73 -20.48
CA SER A 206 -21.17 16.57 -19.68
C SER A 206 -21.12 16.89 -18.18
N ARG A 207 -21.46 15.91 -17.34
CA ARG A 207 -21.38 16.02 -15.87
C ARG A 207 -20.00 15.65 -15.31
N GLY A 208 -19.10 15.11 -16.13
CA GLY A 208 -17.79 14.62 -15.69
C GLY A 208 -16.71 14.83 -16.75
N SER A 209 -15.46 14.91 -16.28
CA SER A 209 -14.27 15.02 -17.13
C SER A 209 -13.94 13.70 -17.83
N GLN A 210 -13.08 13.70 -18.85
CA GLN A 210 -12.61 12.45 -19.46
C GLN A 210 -11.84 11.59 -18.44
N LEU A 211 -11.11 12.23 -17.52
CA LEU A 211 -10.45 11.55 -16.42
C LEU A 211 -11.43 10.82 -15.48
N ASP A 212 -12.63 11.38 -15.23
CA ASP A 212 -13.66 10.68 -14.43
C ASP A 212 -14.18 9.42 -15.15
N ARG A 213 -14.34 9.50 -16.48
CA ARG A 213 -14.73 8.34 -17.31
C ARG A 213 -13.66 7.26 -17.27
N LEU A 214 -12.39 7.64 -17.45
CA LEU A 214 -11.25 6.72 -17.45
C LEU A 214 -11.03 6.03 -16.09
N ARG A 215 -11.51 6.59 -14.98
CA ARG A 215 -11.44 5.95 -13.66
C ARG A 215 -12.51 4.90 -13.43
N THR A 216 -13.64 5.01 -14.13
CA THR A 216 -14.78 4.14 -13.91
C THR A 216 -14.54 2.83 -14.63
N GLY A 217 -14.32 1.76 -13.86
CA GLY A 217 -14.20 0.40 -14.38
C GLY A 217 -15.54 -0.22 -14.76
N PRO A 218 -15.52 -1.39 -15.43
CA PRO A 218 -16.73 -2.15 -15.70
C PRO A 218 -17.41 -2.58 -14.39
N VAL A 219 -18.74 -2.55 -14.36
CA VAL A 219 -19.56 -2.90 -13.16
C VAL A 219 -20.31 -4.22 -13.36
N THR A 220 -20.39 -4.70 -14.60
CA THR A 220 -21.16 -5.90 -14.96
C THR A 220 -20.33 -6.82 -15.84
N VAL A 221 -20.58 -8.13 -15.75
CA VAL A 221 -19.98 -9.11 -16.65
C VAL A 221 -20.93 -9.29 -17.84
N SER A 222 -20.62 -8.63 -18.96
CA SER A 222 -21.42 -8.72 -20.19
C SER A 222 -20.56 -8.45 -21.42
N GLY A 223 -21.00 -8.92 -22.60
CA GLY A 223 -20.34 -8.63 -23.87
C GLY A 223 -20.16 -7.13 -24.14
N PRO A 224 -21.21 -6.29 -23.97
CA PRO A 224 -21.07 -4.84 -24.05
C PRO A 224 -20.06 -4.26 -23.05
N SER A 225 -20.06 -4.74 -21.80
CA SER A 225 -19.10 -4.26 -20.80
C SER A 225 -17.65 -4.64 -21.12
N LEU A 226 -17.41 -5.80 -21.75
CA LEU A 226 -16.09 -6.17 -22.27
C LEU A 226 -15.63 -5.19 -23.36
N ILE A 227 -16.52 -4.81 -24.28
CA ILE A 227 -16.22 -3.83 -25.33
C ILE A 227 -15.87 -2.48 -24.69
N GLU A 228 -16.64 -2.03 -23.70
CA GLU A 228 -16.35 -0.79 -22.96
C GLU A 228 -14.99 -0.83 -22.25
N ALA A 229 -14.67 -1.95 -21.59
CA ALA A 229 -13.37 -2.14 -20.92
C ALA A 229 -12.20 -2.10 -21.93
N LEU A 230 -12.35 -2.72 -23.11
CA LEU A 230 -11.34 -2.69 -24.17
C LEU A 230 -11.20 -1.30 -24.80
N LEU A 231 -12.30 -0.56 -24.99
CA LEU A 231 -12.27 0.84 -25.46
C LEU A 231 -11.61 1.77 -24.44
N ARG A 232 -11.83 1.54 -23.15
CA ARG A 232 -11.14 2.25 -22.07
C ARG A 232 -9.64 1.97 -22.11
N LEU A 233 -9.22 0.71 -22.21
CA LEU A 233 -7.80 0.34 -22.36
C LEU A 233 -7.17 0.97 -23.60
N ARG A 234 -7.89 0.98 -24.74
CA ARG A 234 -7.43 1.63 -25.97
C ARG A 234 -7.21 3.13 -25.77
N SER A 235 -8.18 3.83 -25.17
CA SER A 235 -8.08 5.26 -24.85
C SER A 235 -6.84 5.58 -24.01
N VAL A 236 -6.50 4.73 -23.05
CA VAL A 236 -5.30 4.87 -22.21
C VAL A 236 -4.02 4.68 -23.03
N ARG A 237 -3.96 3.64 -23.88
CA ARG A 237 -2.80 3.37 -24.76
C ARG A 237 -2.56 4.45 -25.80
N GLU A 238 -3.61 5.11 -26.28
CA GLU A 238 -3.52 6.22 -27.24
C GLU A 238 -2.81 7.46 -26.67
N LEU A 239 -2.77 7.62 -25.34
CA LEU A 239 -1.98 8.66 -24.67
C LEU A 239 -0.47 8.41 -24.78
N ARG A 240 -0.05 7.17 -25.10
CA ARG A 240 1.35 6.77 -25.33
C ARG A 240 2.31 7.20 -24.23
N ILE A 241 1.86 7.09 -22.98
CA ILE A 241 2.68 7.43 -21.81
C ILE A 241 3.57 6.23 -21.47
N LYS A 242 4.89 6.42 -21.55
CA LYS A 242 5.88 5.46 -21.07
C LYS A 242 6.81 6.18 -20.11
N LEU A 243 7.12 5.54 -18.98
CA LEU A 243 8.07 6.12 -18.04
C LEU A 243 9.50 5.98 -18.60
N PRO A 244 10.36 6.99 -18.41
CA PRO A 244 11.75 6.88 -18.87
C PRO A 244 12.48 5.81 -18.04
N PRO A 245 13.20 4.86 -18.68
CA PRO A 245 13.92 3.80 -17.96
C PRO A 245 15.08 4.32 -17.11
N ALA A 246 15.65 5.49 -17.46
CA ALA A 246 16.75 6.13 -16.74
C ALA A 246 16.36 6.64 -15.35
N THR A 247 15.07 6.79 -15.10
CA THR A 247 14.54 7.34 -13.86
C THR A 247 14.17 6.16 -12.96
N HIS A 248 15.13 5.67 -12.18
CA HIS A 248 14.91 4.68 -11.11
C HIS A 248 13.98 5.24 -10.01
N ILE A 249 12.72 5.48 -10.38
CA ILE A 249 11.66 6.00 -9.53
C ILE A 249 11.00 4.79 -8.86
N PRO A 250 10.97 4.74 -7.52
CA PRO A 250 10.32 3.65 -6.81
C PRO A 250 8.83 3.57 -7.15
N ALA A 251 8.33 2.36 -7.44
CA ALA A 251 6.93 2.12 -7.83
C ALA A 251 5.92 2.67 -6.83
N VAL A 252 6.25 2.64 -5.53
CA VAL A 252 5.42 3.19 -4.45
C VAL A 252 5.15 4.69 -4.63
N ARG A 253 6.11 5.46 -5.16
CA ARG A 253 5.96 6.91 -5.41
C ARG A 253 5.01 7.17 -6.58
N ILE A 254 5.12 6.37 -7.64
CA ILE A 254 4.23 6.43 -8.80
C ILE A 254 2.81 6.07 -8.37
N ALA A 255 2.65 4.95 -7.65
CA ALA A 255 1.37 4.50 -7.12
C ALA A 255 0.72 5.54 -6.19
N ALA A 256 1.51 6.27 -5.39
CA ALA A 256 0.98 7.34 -4.54
C ALA A 256 0.40 8.52 -5.33
N LEU A 257 1.07 8.95 -6.39
CA LEU A 257 0.56 9.98 -7.29
C LEU A 257 -0.68 9.50 -8.06
N ALA A 258 -0.65 8.26 -8.57
CA ALA A 258 -1.78 7.65 -9.25
C ALA A 258 -3.01 7.53 -8.34
N ARG A 259 -2.82 7.12 -7.08
CA ARG A 259 -3.89 7.04 -6.08
C ARG A 259 -4.46 8.42 -5.73
N PHE A 260 -3.60 9.43 -5.56
CA PHE A 260 -4.06 10.80 -5.37
C PHE A 260 -4.91 11.27 -6.53
N ALA A 261 -4.47 11.01 -7.77
CA ALA A 261 -5.29 11.26 -8.95
C ALA A 261 -6.61 10.52 -8.78
N GLY A 262 -6.61 9.18 -8.77
CA GLY A 262 -7.82 8.34 -8.71
C GLY A 262 -8.89 8.77 -7.71
N ALA A 263 -8.50 9.26 -6.53
CA ALA A 263 -9.42 9.73 -5.50
C ALA A 263 -9.85 11.21 -5.62
N ALA A 264 -8.97 12.09 -6.12
CA ALA A 264 -9.24 13.53 -6.13
C ALA A 264 -10.14 13.96 -7.31
N LYS A 265 -11.05 14.92 -7.08
CA LYS A 265 -11.83 15.55 -8.16
C LYS A 265 -10.90 16.17 -9.20
N ALA A 266 -11.30 16.18 -10.48
CA ALA A 266 -10.52 16.79 -11.56
C ALA A 266 -10.12 18.25 -11.26
N SER A 267 -11.03 19.03 -10.64
CA SER A 267 -10.76 20.41 -10.21
C SER A 267 -9.65 20.54 -9.16
N ALA A 268 -9.48 19.55 -8.28
CA ALA A 268 -8.40 19.53 -7.30
C ALA A 268 -7.05 19.22 -7.96
N VAL A 269 -7.03 18.35 -8.97
CA VAL A 269 -5.84 18.06 -9.78
C VAL A 269 -5.45 19.29 -10.61
N LEU A 270 -6.43 20.01 -11.17
CA LEU A 270 -6.20 21.22 -11.97
C LEU A 270 -5.51 22.35 -11.19
N ARG A 271 -5.82 22.49 -9.89
CA ARG A 271 -5.25 23.50 -8.97
C ARG A 271 -3.80 23.21 -8.57
N LEU A 272 -3.25 22.04 -8.89
CA LEU A 272 -1.86 21.72 -8.58
C LEU A 272 -0.89 22.55 -9.44
N PRO A 273 0.32 22.85 -8.92
CA PRO A 273 1.38 23.42 -9.74
C PRO A 273 1.64 22.56 -10.98
N ASN A 274 1.89 23.18 -12.13
CA ASN A 274 2.10 22.50 -13.42
C ASN A 274 3.00 21.23 -13.33
N PRO A 275 4.23 21.27 -12.75
CA PRO A 275 5.07 20.08 -12.70
C PRO A 275 4.44 18.94 -11.89
N ARG A 276 3.77 19.26 -10.78
CA ARG A 276 3.08 18.27 -9.94
C ARG A 276 1.84 17.73 -10.66
N ARG A 277 1.07 18.60 -11.32
CA ARG A 277 -0.14 18.22 -12.08
C ARG A 277 0.21 17.23 -13.17
N LEU A 278 1.21 17.56 -14.00
CA LEU A 278 1.67 16.70 -15.09
C LEU A 278 2.17 15.35 -14.56
N ALA A 279 3.06 15.36 -13.55
CA ALA A 279 3.56 14.13 -12.94
C ALA A 279 2.44 13.25 -12.35
N THR A 280 1.40 13.87 -11.79
CA THR A 280 0.23 13.17 -11.25
C THR A 280 -0.57 12.49 -12.36
N LEU A 281 -0.78 13.17 -13.48
CA LEU A 281 -1.47 12.63 -14.65
C LEU A 281 -0.68 11.51 -15.33
N VAL A 282 0.64 11.70 -15.49
CA VAL A 282 1.55 10.67 -16.02
C VAL A 282 1.51 9.41 -15.17
N ALA A 283 1.66 9.55 -13.85
CA ALA A 283 1.60 8.43 -12.92
C ALA A 283 0.23 7.73 -12.96
N PHE A 284 -0.86 8.51 -13.04
CA PHE A 284 -2.21 7.98 -13.16
C PHE A 284 -2.39 7.14 -14.42
N VAL A 285 -2.08 7.68 -15.60
CA VAL A 285 -2.24 6.99 -16.89
C VAL A 285 -1.36 5.73 -16.94
N TYR A 286 -0.13 5.82 -16.44
CA TYR A 286 0.80 4.69 -16.37
C TYR A 286 0.24 3.54 -15.53
N CYS A 287 -0.28 3.82 -14.32
CA CYS A 287 -0.90 2.79 -13.48
C CYS A 287 -2.24 2.31 -14.05
N LEU A 288 -3.00 3.21 -14.66
CA LEU A 288 -4.32 2.91 -15.22
C LEU A 288 -4.24 1.92 -16.38
N GLU A 289 -3.17 1.91 -17.17
CA GLU A 289 -3.03 0.94 -18.27
C GLU A 289 -3.07 -0.50 -17.75
N ALA A 290 -2.33 -0.78 -16.67
CA ALA A 290 -2.33 -2.11 -16.04
C ALA A 290 -3.71 -2.43 -15.45
N THR A 291 -4.31 -1.51 -14.69
CA THR A 291 -5.65 -1.71 -14.11
C THR A 291 -6.73 -1.92 -15.19
N ALA A 292 -6.70 -1.15 -16.27
CA ALA A 292 -7.68 -1.29 -17.36
C ALA A 292 -7.51 -2.60 -18.13
N LEU A 293 -6.29 -3.13 -18.21
CA LEU A 293 -6.04 -4.46 -18.76
C LEU A 293 -6.59 -5.54 -17.83
N ASP A 294 -6.30 -5.46 -16.53
CA ASP A 294 -6.79 -6.40 -15.51
C ASP A 294 -8.33 -6.42 -15.49
N ASP A 295 -8.97 -5.25 -15.50
CA ASP A 295 -10.43 -5.11 -15.55
C ASP A 295 -11.04 -5.80 -16.80
N ALA A 296 -10.39 -5.65 -17.97
CA ALA A 296 -10.85 -6.29 -19.20
C ALA A 296 -10.68 -7.82 -19.15
N LEU A 297 -9.61 -8.30 -18.53
CA LEU A 297 -9.38 -9.73 -18.30
C LEU A 297 -10.39 -10.32 -17.33
N GLU A 298 -10.75 -9.61 -16.26
CA GLU A 298 -11.78 -10.04 -15.30
C GLU A 298 -13.14 -10.22 -15.96
N VAL A 299 -13.57 -9.25 -16.79
CA VAL A 299 -14.85 -9.35 -17.52
C VAL A 299 -14.81 -10.51 -18.53
N LEU A 300 -13.70 -10.69 -19.24
CA LEU A 300 -13.54 -11.81 -20.18
C LEU A 300 -13.59 -13.17 -19.45
N GLU A 301 -12.91 -13.29 -18.32
CA GLU A 301 -12.93 -14.51 -17.52
C GLU A 301 -14.35 -14.84 -17.04
N GLY A 302 -15.08 -13.83 -16.56
CA GLY A 302 -16.48 -13.99 -16.16
C GLY A 302 -17.36 -14.48 -17.32
N LEU A 303 -17.23 -13.89 -18.51
CA LEU A 303 -17.98 -14.31 -19.70
C LEU A 303 -17.67 -15.73 -20.14
N LEU A 304 -16.39 -16.12 -20.12
CA LEU A 304 -15.97 -17.49 -20.45
C LEU A 304 -16.54 -18.47 -19.43
N ARG A 305 -16.51 -18.13 -18.14
CA ARG A 305 -17.07 -18.96 -17.07
C ARG A 305 -18.56 -19.19 -17.26
N ASP A 306 -19.32 -18.15 -17.61
CA ASP A 306 -20.76 -18.27 -17.87
C ASP A 306 -21.04 -19.11 -19.11
N LEU A 307 -20.30 -18.88 -20.21
CA LEU A 307 -20.46 -19.62 -21.46
C LEU A 307 -20.17 -21.12 -21.29
N PHE A 308 -19.06 -21.47 -20.63
CA PHE A 308 -18.73 -22.87 -20.33
C PHE A 308 -19.71 -23.47 -19.32
N GLY A 309 -20.14 -22.70 -18.31
CA GLY A 309 -21.14 -23.12 -17.35
C GLY A 309 -22.46 -23.49 -18.02
N ASP A 310 -22.93 -22.67 -18.96
CA ASP A 310 -24.16 -22.90 -19.69
C ASP A 310 -24.05 -24.07 -20.69
N ALA A 311 -22.89 -24.25 -21.32
CA ALA A 311 -22.61 -25.43 -22.15
C ALA A 311 -22.69 -26.72 -21.32
N VAL A 312 -22.10 -26.75 -20.11
CA VAL A 312 -22.16 -27.91 -19.20
C VAL A 312 -23.60 -28.16 -18.72
N LYS A 313 -24.36 -27.11 -18.40
CA LYS A 313 -25.79 -27.25 -18.04
C LYS A 313 -26.60 -27.81 -19.21
N ALA A 314 -26.35 -27.34 -20.43
CA ALA A 314 -27.02 -27.81 -21.63
C ALA A 314 -26.71 -29.29 -21.91
N ASP A 315 -25.45 -29.70 -21.78
CA ASP A 315 -25.03 -31.10 -21.92
C ASP A 315 -25.69 -32.00 -20.87
N LYS A 316 -25.65 -31.62 -19.58
CA LYS A 316 -26.34 -32.36 -18.51
C LYS A 316 -27.83 -32.51 -18.79
N LYS A 317 -28.49 -31.44 -19.25
CA LYS A 317 -29.91 -31.47 -19.62
C LYS A 317 -30.17 -32.37 -20.82
N SER A 318 -29.27 -32.39 -21.81
CA SER A 318 -29.34 -33.30 -22.95
C SER A 318 -29.19 -34.76 -22.50
N ARG A 319 -28.17 -35.07 -21.70
CA ARG A 319 -27.91 -36.42 -21.16
C ARG A 319 -29.07 -36.96 -20.32
N LEU A 320 -29.68 -36.12 -19.49
CA LEU A 320 -30.87 -36.50 -18.71
C LEU A 320 -32.07 -36.82 -19.60
N ARG A 321 -32.24 -36.12 -20.74
CA ARG A 321 -33.26 -36.48 -21.74
C ARG A 321 -32.94 -37.83 -22.37
N THR A 322 -31.70 -38.05 -22.78
CA THR A 322 -31.30 -39.33 -23.41
C THR A 322 -31.48 -40.53 -22.47
N LEU A 323 -31.18 -40.37 -21.17
CA LEU A 323 -31.44 -41.42 -20.18
C LEU A 323 -32.93 -41.75 -20.09
N LYS A 324 -33.81 -40.74 -20.08
CA LYS A 324 -35.26 -40.94 -20.09
C LYS A 324 -35.71 -41.68 -21.36
N ASP A 325 -35.13 -41.34 -22.51
CA ASP A 325 -35.45 -42.01 -23.78
C ASP A 325 -34.98 -43.47 -23.78
N LEU A 326 -33.81 -43.77 -23.19
CA LEU A 326 -33.31 -45.14 -23.00
C LEU A 326 -34.19 -45.96 -22.05
N ASP A 327 -34.66 -45.38 -20.95
CA ASP A 327 -35.59 -46.05 -20.03
C ASP A 327 -36.91 -46.40 -20.73
N GLN A 328 -37.42 -45.51 -21.58
CA GLN A 328 -38.63 -45.76 -22.37
C GLN A 328 -38.42 -46.86 -23.41
N ALA A 329 -37.26 -46.90 -24.07
CA ALA A 329 -36.88 -47.96 -25.00
C ALA A 329 -36.74 -49.31 -24.28
N ALA A 330 -36.07 -49.34 -23.12
CA ALA A 330 -35.91 -50.54 -22.30
C ALA A 330 -37.26 -51.07 -21.78
N ALA A 331 -38.18 -50.20 -21.36
CA ALA A 331 -39.53 -50.60 -20.97
C ALA A 331 -40.32 -51.20 -22.14
N THR A 332 -40.18 -50.64 -23.34
CA THR A 332 -40.82 -51.19 -24.55
C THR A 332 -40.24 -52.54 -24.92
N LEU A 333 -38.92 -52.71 -24.84
CA LEU A 333 -38.25 -54.00 -25.06
C LEU A 333 -38.69 -55.04 -24.03
N ALA A 334 -38.78 -54.67 -22.74
CA ALA A 334 -39.23 -55.57 -21.69
C ALA A 334 -40.68 -56.07 -21.92
N ILE A 335 -41.57 -55.20 -22.41
CA ILE A 335 -42.93 -55.59 -22.81
C ILE A 335 -42.87 -56.56 -24.00
N ALA A 336 -42.09 -56.25 -25.03
CA ALA A 336 -41.92 -57.11 -26.20
C ALA A 336 -41.38 -58.50 -25.83
N CYS A 337 -40.37 -58.58 -24.96
CA CYS A 337 -39.82 -59.84 -24.47
C CYS A 337 -40.84 -60.65 -23.65
N ARG A 338 -41.68 -60.00 -22.83
CA ARG A 338 -42.76 -60.72 -22.12
C ARG A 338 -43.76 -61.35 -23.08
N MET A 339 -44.14 -60.65 -24.15
CA MET A 339 -45.07 -61.17 -25.15
C MET A 339 -44.50 -62.34 -25.95
N LEU A 340 -43.17 -62.43 -26.09
CA LEU A 340 -42.48 -63.55 -26.72
C LEU A 340 -42.45 -64.82 -25.87
N ILE A 341 -42.53 -64.68 -24.55
CA ILE A 341 -42.43 -65.78 -23.58
C ILE A 341 -43.82 -66.17 -23.04
N ASP A 342 -44.86 -65.42 -23.40
CA ASP A 342 -46.23 -65.64 -22.96
C ASP A 342 -46.83 -66.90 -23.63
N PRO A 343 -47.08 -67.99 -22.87
CA PRO A 343 -47.58 -69.25 -23.43
C PRO A 343 -49.05 -69.18 -23.86
N GLU A 344 -49.79 -68.13 -23.47
CA GLU A 344 -51.17 -67.92 -23.89
C GLU A 344 -51.29 -67.25 -25.26
N LEU A 345 -50.19 -66.68 -25.77
CA LEU A 345 -50.15 -66.07 -27.10
C LEU A 345 -49.89 -67.13 -28.16
N ARG A 346 -50.77 -67.21 -29.17
CA ARG A 346 -50.58 -68.10 -30.31
C ARG A 346 -49.41 -67.60 -31.17
N ASP A 347 -48.50 -68.50 -31.57
CA ASP A 347 -47.31 -68.17 -32.38
C ASP A 347 -47.60 -67.32 -33.63
N ALA A 348 -48.72 -67.58 -34.30
CA ALA A 348 -49.14 -66.81 -35.48
C ALA A 348 -49.48 -65.33 -35.15
N GLU A 349 -49.81 -65.03 -33.89
CA GLU A 349 -50.24 -63.71 -33.42
C GLU A 349 -49.10 -62.88 -32.79
N VAL A 350 -48.02 -63.54 -32.34
CA VAL A 350 -46.89 -62.88 -31.66
C VAL A 350 -46.29 -61.77 -32.52
N ARG A 351 -46.03 -62.04 -33.79
CA ARG A 351 -45.33 -61.10 -34.68
C ARG A 351 -46.12 -59.81 -34.88
N TRP A 352 -47.42 -59.87 -35.16
CA TRP A 352 -48.21 -58.66 -35.44
C TRP A 352 -48.43 -57.82 -34.17
N ARG A 353 -48.71 -58.45 -33.02
CA ARG A 353 -48.89 -57.72 -31.75
C ARG A 353 -47.61 -57.06 -31.26
N LEU A 354 -46.46 -57.70 -31.45
CA LEU A 354 -45.16 -57.14 -31.09
C LEU A 354 -44.84 -55.90 -31.94
N PHE A 355 -45.15 -55.94 -33.24
CA PHE A 355 -45.03 -54.77 -34.12
C PHE A 355 -45.98 -53.64 -33.71
N GLU A 356 -47.21 -53.92 -33.30
CA GLU A 356 -48.17 -52.92 -32.85
C GLU A 356 -47.70 -52.19 -31.58
N VAL A 357 -47.16 -52.92 -30.60
CA VAL A 357 -46.66 -52.34 -29.34
C VAL A 357 -45.40 -51.49 -29.56
N ILE A 358 -44.45 -51.97 -30.37
CA ILE A 358 -43.24 -51.22 -30.71
C ILE A 358 -43.64 -49.97 -31.52
N HIS A 359 -44.60 -50.09 -32.43
CA HIS A 359 -45.11 -48.98 -33.22
C HIS A 359 -45.74 -47.89 -32.35
N HIS A 360 -46.71 -48.27 -31.51
CA HIS A 360 -47.44 -47.34 -30.66
C HIS A 360 -46.53 -46.63 -29.64
N ARG A 361 -45.45 -47.29 -29.17
CA ARG A 361 -44.57 -46.73 -28.13
C ARG A 361 -43.30 -46.05 -28.66
N CYS A 362 -42.83 -46.39 -29.87
CA CYS A 362 -41.62 -45.83 -30.47
C CYS A 362 -41.87 -44.87 -31.65
N GLY A 363 -43.11 -44.73 -32.14
CA GLY A 363 -43.49 -43.69 -33.09
C GLY A 363 -42.89 -43.80 -34.50
N PHE A 364 -42.45 -44.98 -34.93
CA PHE A 364 -42.00 -45.21 -36.31
C PHE A 364 -43.18 -45.24 -37.29
N PRO A 365 -43.17 -44.62 -38.47
CA PRO A 365 -44.30 -44.69 -39.40
C PRO A 365 -44.48 -46.10 -40.02
N VAL A 366 -45.70 -46.66 -39.98
CA VAL A 366 -46.04 -47.89 -40.71
C VAL A 366 -46.14 -47.57 -42.20
N GLN A 367 -45.15 -47.93 -42.99
CA GLN A 367 -45.39 -48.21 -44.40
C GLN A 367 -45.87 -49.65 -44.52
N ASN A 368 -47.18 -49.79 -44.74
CA ASN A 368 -47.94 -50.97 -45.16
C ASN A 368 -47.11 -52.25 -45.42
N LEU A 369 -47.03 -53.12 -44.40
CA LEU A 369 -46.76 -54.54 -44.62
C LEU A 369 -48.09 -55.27 -44.78
N THR A 370 -48.69 -55.12 -45.96
CA THR A 370 -49.76 -56.00 -46.41
C THR A 370 -49.21 -57.41 -46.62
N LYS A 371 -50.02 -58.40 -46.22
CA LYS A 371 -49.81 -59.85 -46.34
C LYS A 371 -49.46 -60.27 -47.78
N SER A 372 -48.19 -60.17 -48.22
CA SER A 372 -47.74 -60.83 -49.48
C SER A 372 -46.22 -60.88 -49.74
N ARG A 373 -45.35 -60.49 -48.79
CA ARG A 373 -43.88 -60.59 -49.01
C ARG A 373 -43.15 -61.28 -47.86
N ALA A 374 -43.59 -62.49 -47.57
CA ALA A 374 -42.69 -63.51 -47.04
C ALA A 374 -41.88 -64.08 -48.23
N SER A 375 -40.71 -63.50 -48.56
CA SER A 375 -39.67 -64.29 -49.24
C SER A 375 -38.29 -63.64 -49.44
N SER A 376 -38.13 -62.31 -49.50
CA SER A 376 -37.01 -61.82 -50.32
C SER A 376 -36.01 -60.81 -49.74
N TYR A 377 -35.96 -60.54 -48.44
CA TYR A 377 -34.87 -59.70 -47.92
C TYR A 377 -34.33 -60.20 -46.57
N PHE A 378 -33.07 -60.64 -46.64
CA PHE A 378 -32.07 -60.98 -45.62
C PHE A 378 -31.51 -62.41 -45.76
N ARG A 379 -30.66 -62.58 -46.79
CA ARG A 379 -29.46 -63.43 -46.68
C ARG A 379 -28.28 -62.50 -46.38
N TYR A 380 -27.47 -62.95 -45.43
CA TYR A 380 -26.26 -62.37 -44.83
C TYR A 380 -26.50 -61.42 -43.67
#